data_AF-A0A838V787-F1
#
_entry.id   AF-A0A838V787-F1
#
_cell.length_a   1.000
_cell.length_b   1.000
_cell.length_c   1.000
_cell.angle_alpha   90.00
_cell.angle_beta   90.00
_cell.angle_gamma   90.00
#
_symmetry.space_group_name_H-M   'P 1'
#
loop_
_entity.id
_entity.type
_entity.pdbx_description
1 polymer ?
#
loop_
_entity_poly.entity_id
_entity_poly.type
_entity_poly.pdbx_seq_one_letter_code
_entity_poly.pdbx_strand_id
1 'polypeptide(L)'
;MLHLTKVAFGCDSAEYLAERLSIRNAQPGGIRLTTRYRPKRHEEVVGGSLFWILKHRLIGRNEILGFADAEGGRTDILLAAPFVPVRPIVRRAHQGWRYLEEANAPADLIGGEAGDLPRELAGELAELGLI
;
A
#
# COMPACT_ATOMS: atom_id res chain seq x y z
N MET A 1 -13.93 -8.59 -1.39
CA MET A 1 -13.78 -7.60 -0.29
C MET A 1 -13.29 -6.29 -0.91
N LEU A 2 -13.32 -5.15 -0.20
CA LEU A 2 -12.99 -3.84 -0.79
C LEU A 2 -11.63 -3.36 -0.29
N HIS A 3 -10.86 -2.73 -1.19
CA HIS A 3 -9.53 -2.23 -0.90
C HIS A 3 -9.42 -0.75 -1.25
N LEU A 4 -8.29 -0.14 -0.89
CA LEU A 4 -7.92 1.21 -1.28
C LEU A 4 -6.60 1.21 -2.05
N THR A 5 -6.41 2.21 -2.89
CA THR A 5 -5.11 2.55 -3.50
C THR A 5 -4.68 3.94 -3.08
N LYS A 6 -3.38 4.15 -2.89
CA LYS A 6 -2.79 5.45 -2.55
C LYS A 6 -1.37 5.55 -3.09
N VAL A 7 -0.98 6.73 -3.54
CA VAL A 7 0.41 7.00 -3.95
C VAL A 7 1.34 7.00 -2.73
N ALA A 8 2.47 6.29 -2.84
CA ALA A 8 3.58 6.31 -1.90
C ALA A 8 4.36 7.63 -2.04
N PHE A 9 3.72 8.74 -1.66
CA PHE A 9 4.27 10.07 -1.87
C PHE A 9 5.58 10.28 -1.12
N GLY A 10 6.58 10.82 -1.83
CA GLY A 10 7.92 11.06 -1.29
C GLY A 10 8.67 9.78 -0.94
N CYS A 11 8.34 8.66 -1.60
CA CYS A 11 9.15 7.45 -1.63
C CYS A 11 9.68 7.24 -3.06
N ASP A 12 10.91 6.76 -3.16
CA ASP A 12 11.64 6.50 -4.40
C ASP A 12 11.73 5.00 -4.74
N SER A 13 11.72 4.13 -3.74
CA SER A 13 11.66 2.67 -3.86
C SER A 13 10.65 2.02 -2.90
N ALA A 14 10.37 0.73 -3.12
CA ALA A 14 9.54 -0.07 -2.24
C ALA A 14 10.24 -0.39 -0.91
N GLU A 15 11.56 -0.59 -0.88
CA GLU A 15 12.30 -0.76 0.38
C GLU A 15 12.24 0.50 1.23
N TYR A 16 12.40 1.68 0.62
CA TYR A 16 12.31 2.93 1.35
C TYR A 16 10.89 3.17 1.92
N LEU A 17 9.86 2.76 1.17
CA LEU A 17 8.50 2.74 1.70
C LEU A 17 8.35 1.77 2.88
N ALA A 18 8.86 0.54 2.76
CA ALA A 18 8.80 -0.48 3.80
C ALA A 18 9.52 -0.03 5.08
N GLU A 19 10.72 0.57 4.95
CA GLU A 19 11.48 1.17 6.05
C GLU A 19 10.67 2.29 6.72
N ARG A 20 10.13 3.23 5.94
CA ARG A 20 9.31 4.33 6.47
C ARG A 20 8.08 3.81 7.23
N LEU A 21 7.43 2.77 6.73
CA LEU A 21 6.30 2.13 7.41
C LEU A 21 6.74 1.40 8.69
N SER A 22 7.90 0.74 8.68
CA SER A 22 8.48 0.10 9.86
C SER A 22 8.79 1.10 10.97
N ILE A 23 9.43 2.23 10.62
CA ILE A 23 9.71 3.33 11.56
C ILE A 23 8.43 3.87 12.19
N ARG A 24 7.36 4.04 11.38
CA ARG A 24 6.05 4.47 11.89
C ARG A 24 5.41 3.41 12.79
N ASN A 25 5.53 2.14 12.43
CA ASN A 25 4.99 1.04 13.24
C ASN A 25 5.63 0.98 14.63
N ALA A 26 6.90 1.37 14.76
CA ALA A 26 7.60 1.44 16.04
C ALA A 26 7.13 2.60 16.94
N GLN A 27 6.36 3.56 16.40
CA GLN A 27 5.80 4.66 17.19
C GLN A 27 4.53 4.22 17.94
N PRO A 28 4.21 4.87 19.07
CA PRO A 28 2.94 4.63 19.77
C PRO A 28 1.74 4.82 18.84
N GLY A 29 0.89 3.79 18.76
CA GLY A 29 -0.29 3.80 17.89
C GLY A 29 -0.08 3.26 16.48
N GLY A 30 1.13 2.77 16.14
CA GLY A 30 1.42 2.02 14.92
C GLY A 30 1.39 2.86 13.65
N ILE A 31 1.15 2.20 12.50
CA ILE A 31 1.12 2.88 11.20
C ILE A 31 -0.21 3.65 11.05
N ARG A 32 -0.13 4.98 11.12
CA ARG A 32 -1.27 5.88 10.89
C ARG A 32 -1.05 6.75 9.66
N LEU A 33 -2.04 6.77 8.77
CA LEU A 33 -2.05 7.67 7.61
C LEU A 33 -3.16 8.70 7.72
N THR A 34 -2.78 9.92 8.05
CA THR A 34 -3.75 11.01 8.17
C THR A 34 -4.24 11.48 6.79
N THR A 35 -5.54 11.40 6.59
CA THR A 35 -6.25 11.83 5.39
C THR A 35 -7.24 12.94 5.71
N ARG A 36 -7.59 13.74 4.70
CA ARG A 36 -8.54 14.85 4.89
C ARG A 36 -9.98 14.36 5.10
N TYR A 37 -10.35 13.25 4.45
CA TYR A 37 -11.71 12.72 4.46
C TYR A 37 -11.69 11.21 4.70
N ARG A 38 -12.57 10.75 5.59
CA ARG A 38 -12.87 9.33 5.80
C ARG A 38 -13.55 8.76 4.55
N PRO A 39 -13.19 7.55 4.08
CA PRO A 39 -13.93 6.88 3.04
C PRO A 39 -15.40 6.67 3.41
N LYS A 40 -16.32 6.92 2.47
CA LYS A 40 -17.75 6.68 2.71
C LYS A 40 -18.02 5.20 3.04
N ARG A 41 -17.36 4.30 2.30
CA ARG A 41 -17.43 2.84 2.46
C ARG A 41 -16.31 2.34 3.39
N HIS A 42 -15.99 3.08 4.45
CA HIS A 42 -14.87 2.75 5.33
C HIS A 42 -15.02 1.37 5.99
N GLU A 43 -16.25 1.00 6.39
CA GLU A 43 -16.52 -0.31 7.01
C GLU A 43 -16.22 -1.47 6.07
N GLU A 44 -16.54 -1.32 4.78
CA GLU A 44 -16.30 -2.36 3.75
C GLU A 44 -14.82 -2.58 3.43
N VAL A 45 -13.95 -1.59 3.71
CA VAL A 45 -12.50 -1.71 3.49
C VAL A 45 -11.73 -2.16 4.72
N VAL A 46 -12.34 -2.21 5.91
CA VAL A 46 -11.70 -2.80 7.10
C VAL A 46 -11.56 -4.31 6.89
N GLY A 47 -10.37 -4.85 7.18
CA GLY A 47 -9.97 -6.21 6.80
C GLY A 47 -9.52 -6.33 5.34
N GLY A 48 -9.78 -5.31 4.51
CA GLY A 48 -9.18 -5.15 3.20
C GLY A 48 -7.73 -4.64 3.28
N SER A 49 -7.25 -4.02 2.21
CA SER A 49 -5.86 -3.59 2.12
C SER A 49 -5.73 -2.21 1.48
N LEU A 50 -4.70 -1.46 1.89
CA LEU A 50 -4.23 -0.28 1.20
C LEU A 50 -3.07 -0.68 0.30
N PHE A 51 -3.28 -0.58 -1.00
CA PHE A 51 -2.25 -0.81 -2.02
C PHE A 51 -1.52 0.48 -2.38
N TRP A 52 -0.20 0.38 -2.45
CA TRP A 52 0.69 1.50 -2.69
C TRP A 52 1.02 1.64 -4.17
N ILE A 53 0.81 2.84 -4.71
CA ILE A 53 1.22 3.21 -6.06
C ILE A 53 2.60 3.88 -6.00
N LEU A 54 3.57 3.32 -6.72
CA LEU A 54 4.88 3.90 -6.96
C LEU A 54 5.21 3.75 -8.46
N LYS A 55 5.76 4.80 -9.08
CA LYS A 55 6.09 4.83 -10.53
C LYS A 55 4.96 4.25 -11.43
N HIS A 56 3.71 4.66 -11.17
CA HIS A 56 2.51 4.20 -11.88
C HIS A 56 2.21 2.69 -11.80
N ARG A 57 2.66 2.01 -10.74
CA ARG A 57 2.42 0.59 -10.49
C ARG A 57 2.00 0.35 -9.05
N LEU A 58 1.15 -0.65 -8.81
CA LEU A 58 0.96 -1.18 -7.45
C LEU A 58 2.19 -2.01 -7.07
N ILE A 59 2.77 -1.75 -5.91
CA ILE A 59 4.06 -2.37 -5.51
C ILE A 59 3.97 -3.18 -4.22
N GLY A 60 2.97 -2.91 -3.40
CA GLY A 60 2.73 -3.67 -2.18
C GLY A 60 1.51 -3.16 -1.44
N ARG A 61 1.21 -3.80 -0.31
CA ARG A 61 0.04 -3.51 0.49
C ARG A 61 0.31 -3.56 1.98
N ASN A 62 -0.58 -2.93 2.73
CA ASN A 62 -0.78 -3.14 4.16
C ASN A 62 -2.26 -3.40 4.42
N GLU A 63 -2.58 -4.28 5.36
CA GLU A 63 -3.97 -4.49 5.78
C GLU A 63 -4.52 -3.22 6.45
N ILE A 64 -5.81 -2.92 6.19
CA ILE A 64 -6.52 -1.82 6.84
C ILE A 64 -7.19 -2.35 8.11
N LEU A 65 -6.67 -1.94 9.26
CA LEU A 65 -7.17 -2.34 10.58
C LEU A 65 -8.41 -1.54 10.98
N GLY A 66 -8.55 -0.31 10.47
CA GLY A 66 -9.63 0.57 10.86
C GLY A 66 -9.34 2.04 10.59
N PHE A 67 -10.16 2.89 11.18
CA PHE A 67 -10.07 4.34 11.07
C PHE A 67 -10.22 4.97 12.44
N ALA A 68 -9.46 6.04 12.69
CA ALA A 68 -9.57 6.84 13.90
C ALA A 68 -9.74 8.32 13.54
N ASP A 69 -10.38 9.08 14.44
CA ASP A 69 -10.41 10.53 14.30
C ASP A 69 -9.03 11.11 14.58
N ALA A 70 -8.63 12.09 13.77
CA ALA A 70 -7.39 12.83 13.91
C ALA A 70 -7.68 14.32 14.10
N GLU A 71 -6.69 15.03 14.62
CA GLU A 71 -6.82 16.45 14.93
C GLU A 71 -7.21 17.29 13.70
N GLY A 72 -7.99 18.36 13.92
CA GLY A 72 -8.43 19.26 12.85
C GLY A 72 -9.50 18.67 11.92
N GLY A 73 -10.32 17.74 12.42
CA GLY A 73 -11.41 17.12 11.65
C GLY A 73 -10.91 16.15 10.57
N ARG A 74 -9.72 15.60 10.76
CA ARG A 74 -9.08 14.65 9.84
C ARG A 74 -9.35 13.21 10.27
N THR A 75 -8.90 12.26 9.48
CA THR A 75 -9.06 10.84 9.79
C THR A 75 -7.76 10.08 9.53
N ASP A 76 -7.33 9.30 10.51
CA ASP A 76 -6.24 8.35 10.35
C ASP A 76 -6.77 7.02 9.79
N ILE A 77 -6.11 6.51 8.75
CA ILE A 77 -6.20 5.11 8.34
C ILE A 77 -5.19 4.33 9.16
N LEU A 78 -5.65 3.32 9.89
CA LEU A 78 -4.82 2.44 10.70
C LEU A 78 -4.40 1.24 9.85
N LEU A 79 -3.09 1.00 9.76
CA LEU A 79 -2.54 -0.05 8.92
C LEU A 79 -1.75 -1.07 9.73
N ALA A 80 -1.82 -2.32 9.30
CA ALA A 80 -1.00 -3.39 9.87
C ALA A 80 0.40 -3.41 9.25
N ALA A 81 1.39 -3.77 10.05
CA ALA A 81 2.70 -4.22 9.59
C ALA A 81 2.68 -5.77 9.42
N PRO A 82 3.57 -6.34 8.58
CA PRO A 82 4.55 -5.68 7.74
C PRO A 82 3.96 -5.13 6.42
N PHE A 83 4.76 -4.35 5.70
CA PHE A 83 4.51 -4.09 4.28
C PHE A 83 4.68 -5.41 3.51
N VAL A 84 3.70 -5.75 2.68
CA VAL A 84 3.69 -6.98 1.87
C VAL A 84 3.88 -6.61 0.39
N PRO A 85 5.00 -6.99 -0.25
CA PRO A 85 5.19 -6.85 -1.68
C PRO A 85 4.11 -7.58 -2.48
N VAL A 86 3.70 -7.02 -3.62
CA VAL A 86 2.71 -7.65 -4.52
C VAL A 86 3.23 -7.68 -5.95
N ARG A 87 2.66 -8.55 -6.77
CA ARG A 87 2.95 -8.56 -8.21
C ARG A 87 2.61 -7.21 -8.84
N PRO A 88 3.56 -6.54 -9.51
CA PRO A 88 3.29 -5.21 -10.04
C PRO A 88 2.20 -5.20 -11.08
N ILE A 89 1.21 -4.33 -10.89
CA ILE A 89 0.19 -4.05 -11.91
C ILE A 89 0.14 -2.55 -12.21
N VAL A 90 -0.04 -2.21 -13.48
CA VAL A 90 -0.11 -0.81 -13.92
C VAL A 90 -1.31 -0.12 -13.26
N ARG A 91 -1.03 0.98 -12.55
CA ARG A 91 -2.04 1.82 -11.92
C ARG A 91 -1.60 3.27 -11.92
N ARG A 92 -2.38 4.14 -12.58
CA ARG A 92 -2.07 5.58 -12.64
C ARG A 92 -2.08 6.20 -11.24
N ALA A 93 -1.05 7.00 -10.94
CA ALA A 93 -0.99 7.83 -9.75
C ALA A 93 -2.18 8.79 -9.67
N HIS A 94 -2.65 9.05 -8.45
CA HIS A 94 -3.77 9.94 -8.17
C HIS A 94 -3.61 10.62 -6.82
N GLN A 95 -4.40 11.67 -6.60
CA GLN A 95 -4.42 12.38 -5.33
C GLN A 95 -5.40 11.72 -4.35
N GLY A 96 -4.95 11.53 -3.11
CA GLY A 96 -5.79 10.99 -2.04
C GLY A 96 -5.77 9.45 -2.00
N TRP A 97 -6.96 8.85 -1.96
CA TRP A 97 -7.19 7.42 -2.00
C TRP A 97 -8.33 7.11 -2.97
N ARG A 98 -8.34 5.90 -3.54
CA ARG A 98 -9.43 5.40 -4.40
C ARG A 98 -9.76 3.96 -4.06
N TYR A 99 -11.02 3.58 -4.19
CA TYR A 99 -11.43 2.19 -4.03
C TYR A 99 -10.79 1.29 -5.09
N LEU A 100 -10.55 0.05 -4.69
CA LEU A 100 -10.07 -1.04 -5.51
C LEU A 100 -10.89 -2.27 -5.16
N GLU A 101 -11.60 -2.80 -6.14
CA GLU A 101 -12.37 -4.03 -5.99
C GLU A 101 -11.43 -5.24 -5.94
N GLU A 102 -11.79 -6.27 -5.17
CA GLU A 102 -11.03 -7.52 -5.00
C GLU A 102 -10.49 -8.10 -6.32
N ALA A 103 -11.33 -8.15 -7.35
CA ALA A 103 -10.97 -8.73 -8.65
C ALA A 103 -9.82 -7.98 -9.36
N ASN A 104 -9.48 -6.78 -8.89
CA ASN A 104 -8.38 -5.97 -9.42
C ASN A 104 -7.18 -5.89 -8.46
N ALA A 105 -7.25 -6.55 -7.30
CA ALA A 105 -6.17 -6.59 -6.34
C ALA A 105 -5.07 -7.56 -6.84
N PRO A 106 -3.80 -7.13 -6.91
CA PRO A 106 -2.71 -8.02 -7.28
C PRO A 106 -2.46 -9.04 -6.16
N ALA A 107 -1.99 -10.22 -6.56
CA ALA A 107 -1.54 -11.24 -5.62
C ALA A 107 -0.22 -10.82 -4.94
N ASP A 108 -0.02 -11.31 -3.72
CA ASP A 108 1.23 -11.12 -2.98
C ASP A 108 2.41 -11.72 -3.73
N LEU A 109 3.57 -11.06 -3.65
CA LEU A 109 4.81 -11.57 -4.22
C LEU A 109 5.46 -12.49 -3.18
N ILE A 110 5.51 -13.80 -3.48
CA ILE A 110 6.10 -14.79 -2.58
C ILE A 110 7.60 -14.90 -2.88
N GLY A 111 8.45 -14.94 -1.84
CA GLY A 111 9.92 -14.89 -1.92
C GLY A 111 10.64 -16.01 -2.70
N GLY A 112 9.90 -16.88 -3.41
CA GLY A 112 10.46 -17.85 -4.37
C GLY A 112 10.12 -17.53 -5.83
N GLU A 113 9.16 -16.64 -6.11
CA GLU A 113 8.75 -16.32 -7.48
C GLU A 113 9.76 -15.44 -8.20
N ALA A 114 10.50 -14.60 -7.46
CA ALA A 114 11.50 -13.68 -7.99
C ALA A 114 12.56 -14.34 -8.89
N GLY A 115 12.92 -15.59 -8.60
CA GLY A 115 13.93 -16.35 -9.36
C GLY A 115 13.44 -16.95 -10.68
N ASP A 116 12.12 -17.06 -10.89
CA ASP A 116 11.49 -17.64 -12.09
C ASP A 116 10.72 -16.56 -12.90
N LEU A 117 10.97 -15.29 -12.61
CA LEU A 117 10.34 -14.20 -13.35
C LEU A 117 10.98 -14.04 -14.71
N PRO A 118 10.20 -13.78 -15.77
CA PRO A 118 10.74 -13.32 -17.05
C PRO A 118 11.69 -12.15 -16.82
N ARG A 119 12.81 -12.12 -17.55
CA ARG A 119 13.89 -11.12 -17.39
C ARG A 119 13.38 -9.67 -17.38
N GLU A 120 12.36 -9.38 -18.19
CA GLU A 120 11.71 -8.06 -18.24
C GLU A 120 11.06 -7.71 -16.90
N LEU A 121 10.27 -8.61 -16.33
CA LEU A 121 9.62 -8.42 -15.03
C LEU A 121 10.64 -8.34 -13.89
N ALA A 122 11.72 -9.12 -13.94
CA ALA A 122 12.81 -9.03 -12.97
C ALA A 122 13.50 -7.65 -12.99
N GLY A 123 13.73 -7.09 -14.18
CA GLY A 123 14.25 -5.73 -14.33
C GLY A 123 13.31 -4.67 -13.73
N GLU A 124 12.01 -4.80 -14.01
CA GLU A 124 10.99 -3.91 -13.44
C GLU A 124 10.91 -3.99 -11.91
N LEU A 125 11.06 -5.18 -11.33
CA LEU A 125 11.11 -5.34 -9.87
C LEU A 125 12.36 -4.71 -9.26
N ALA A 126 13.52 -4.86 -9.89
CA ALA A 126 14.76 -4.23 -9.44
C ALA A 126 14.66 -2.69 -9.50
N GLU A 127 14.03 -2.13 -10.55
CA GLU A 127 13.80 -0.68 -10.65
C GLU A 127 12.83 -0.13 -9.59
N LEU A 128 11.97 -0.98 -9.06
CA LEU A 128 11.03 -0.65 -7.99
C LEU A 128 11.60 -0.94 -6.60
N GLY A 129 12.72 -1.64 -6.52
CA GLY A 129 13.31 -2.08 -5.26
C GLY A 129 12.49 -3.18 -4.58
N LEU A 130 12.14 -4.21 -5.34
CA LEU A 130 11.35 -5.35 -4.85
C LEU A 130 12.16 -6.65 -4.80
N ILE A 131 13.41 -6.64 -5.28
CA ILE A 131 14.38 -7.76 -5.29
C ILE A 131 15.82 -7.25 -5.19
#